data_AF-A0A1C0UUH8-F1
#
_entry.id   AF-A0A1C0UUH8-F1
#
_cell.length_a   1.000
_cell.length_b   1.000
_cell.length_c   1.000
_cell.angle_alpha   90.00
_cell.angle_beta   90.00
_cell.angle_gamma   90.00
#
_symmetry.space_group_name_H-M   'P 1'
#
loop_
_entity.id
_entity.type
_entity.pdbx_description
1 polymer ?
#
loop_
_entity_poly.entity_id
_entity_poly.type
_entity_poly.pdbx_seq_one_letter_code
_entity_poly.pdbx_strand_id
1 'polypeptide(L)'
;MNRDRLQEFVTFCQTYILSQPAATERSNSRPFLEAFFQAFGYAGTKQAGATIEQVVDQGSRKGQTGYADLYWPDGSLLIELKRRSERHLDRHYNQAWGYAQRLTPQPQYIILCNFEQFWIYDLTQSVSIPVERLALDELPFHPEAFRFMERGAAKPKFRDGQIVEVTATAAQRMGLLYRSLCDRRDRLKNPPYTEADAHELLSSVPPQPQRYVIDFHPQSLETAKTYPAIFKQIKNEVLPTRQQAAQAEADRNQAVLKKNPKAKVNHHHQNFLNRWWLLSYPRPEMIAKISQGDRYIVCGQVTKRPIFAFVSGRIRPNAALIVFPLDDDYSFGILQSSLHWQWFTRQCSTLKGDFRYTSNTVFDTFPWPQTVTIAQITAVAEAARALRQLRETLMAEAQWSLCDLYKTLDQPGDTPLHRAHAALDRAVAAAYGWDDRTDPLAFLFQLNQTVAAAERSGEPVLGPGLPPWVGDRQPLISADCITS
;
A
#
# COMPACT_ATOMS: atom_id res chain seq x y z
N MET A 1 -31.63 -10.27 -21.40
CA MET A 1 -31.03 -9.37 -22.41
C MET A 1 -31.32 -9.80 -23.85
N ASN A 2 -31.48 -8.85 -24.78
CA ASN A 2 -31.64 -9.12 -26.22
C ASN A 2 -30.26 -9.01 -26.90
N ARG A 3 -29.72 -10.14 -27.35
CA ARG A 3 -28.40 -10.23 -28.01
C ARG A 3 -28.32 -9.37 -29.27
N ASP A 4 -29.41 -9.25 -30.02
CA ASP A 4 -29.45 -8.49 -31.27
C ASP A 4 -29.25 -6.99 -31.00
N ARG A 5 -29.84 -6.45 -29.92
CA ARG A 5 -29.65 -5.04 -29.52
C ARG A 5 -28.22 -4.74 -29.06
N LEU A 6 -27.58 -5.69 -28.39
CA LEU A 6 -26.17 -5.55 -28.01
C LEU A 6 -25.27 -5.60 -29.26
N GLN A 7 -25.60 -6.46 -30.23
CA GLN A 7 -24.90 -6.52 -31.49
C GLN A 7 -25.06 -5.23 -32.31
N GLU A 8 -26.27 -4.67 -32.36
CA GLU A 8 -26.55 -3.37 -32.97
C GLU A 8 -25.73 -2.25 -32.31
N PHE A 9 -25.61 -2.26 -30.98
CA PHE A 9 -24.77 -1.31 -30.24
C PHE A 9 -23.29 -1.44 -30.60
N VAL A 10 -22.76 -2.68 -30.67
CA VAL A 10 -21.37 -2.92 -31.10
C VAL A 10 -21.15 -2.39 -32.52
N THR A 11 -22.06 -2.69 -33.45
CA THR A 11 -21.99 -2.20 -34.83
C THR A 11 -22.04 -0.67 -34.87
N PHE A 12 -22.93 -0.04 -34.10
CA PHE A 12 -22.99 1.42 -33.98
C PHE A 12 -21.64 2.00 -33.50
N CYS A 13 -21.06 1.43 -32.45
CA CYS A 13 -19.77 1.88 -31.94
C CYS A 13 -18.65 1.72 -32.97
N GLN A 14 -18.57 0.59 -33.65
CA GLN A 14 -17.55 0.34 -34.69
C GLN A 14 -17.70 1.29 -35.89
N THR A 15 -18.93 1.50 -36.36
CA THR A 15 -19.22 2.30 -37.55
C THR A 15 -19.16 3.81 -37.29
N TYR A 16 -19.57 4.29 -36.11
CA TYR A 16 -19.78 5.73 -35.87
C TYR A 16 -18.92 6.33 -34.75
N ILE A 17 -18.54 5.55 -33.73
CA ILE A 17 -17.72 6.03 -32.61
C ILE A 17 -16.23 5.80 -32.91
N LEU A 18 -15.86 4.61 -33.39
CA LEU A 18 -14.47 4.17 -33.56
C LEU A 18 -13.88 4.47 -34.96
N SER A 19 -14.71 4.79 -35.94
CA SER A 19 -14.29 5.08 -37.32
C SER A 19 -13.77 6.51 -37.53
N GLN A 20 -14.01 7.43 -36.58
CA GLN A 20 -13.66 8.84 -36.72
C GLN A 20 -12.20 9.14 -36.28
N PRO A 21 -11.33 9.75 -37.13
CA PRO A 21 -9.88 9.82 -36.87
C PRO A 21 -9.40 10.73 -35.74
N ALA A 22 -10.25 11.52 -35.07
CA ALA A 22 -9.81 12.46 -34.03
C ALA A 22 -10.97 13.00 -33.16
N ALA A 23 -12.05 12.24 -32.98
CA ALA A 23 -13.16 12.71 -32.16
C ALA A 23 -12.71 12.81 -30.69
N THR A 24 -12.58 14.03 -30.18
CA THR A 24 -12.25 14.32 -28.78
C THR A 24 -13.25 13.62 -27.86
N GLU A 25 -12.77 13.05 -26.76
CA GLU A 25 -13.51 12.42 -25.64
C GLU A 25 -14.96 12.95 -25.48
N ARG A 26 -15.14 14.28 -25.48
CA ARG A 26 -16.44 14.95 -25.29
C ARG A 26 -17.50 14.76 -26.38
N SER A 27 -17.15 14.63 -27.66
CA SER A 27 -18.17 14.62 -28.73
C SER A 27 -18.92 13.29 -28.82
N ASN A 28 -18.28 12.19 -28.39
CA ASN A 28 -18.80 10.83 -28.54
C ASN A 28 -19.31 10.21 -27.24
N SER A 29 -19.00 10.78 -26.07
CA SER A 29 -19.49 10.27 -24.78
C SER A 29 -21.01 10.20 -24.70
N ARG A 30 -21.71 11.28 -25.07
CA ARG A 30 -23.18 11.35 -25.00
C ARG A 30 -23.86 10.34 -25.94
N PRO A 31 -23.54 10.29 -27.26
CA PRO A 31 -24.09 9.27 -28.15
C PRO A 31 -23.80 7.83 -27.71
N PHE A 32 -22.58 7.57 -27.19
CA PHE A 32 -22.21 6.26 -26.69
C PHE A 32 -23.06 5.81 -25.50
N LEU A 33 -23.22 6.67 -24.49
CA LEU A 33 -24.00 6.35 -23.28
C LEU A 33 -25.49 6.17 -23.59
N GLU A 34 -26.05 7.00 -24.49
CA GLU A 34 -27.43 6.84 -24.98
C GLU A 34 -27.63 5.48 -25.66
N ALA A 35 -26.78 5.15 -26.64
CA ALA A 35 -26.86 3.89 -27.35
C ALA A 35 -26.62 2.69 -26.42
N PHE A 36 -25.74 2.83 -25.42
CA PHE A 36 -25.47 1.81 -24.41
C PHE A 36 -26.74 1.50 -23.61
N PHE A 37 -27.41 2.50 -23.03
CA PHE A 37 -28.66 2.29 -22.30
C PHE A 37 -29.78 1.74 -23.19
N GLN A 38 -29.86 2.16 -24.45
CA GLN A 38 -30.83 1.61 -25.42
C GLN A 38 -30.60 0.12 -25.69
N ALA A 39 -29.34 -0.31 -25.74
CA ALA A 39 -28.98 -1.72 -25.90
C ALA A 39 -29.54 -2.60 -24.76
N PHE A 40 -29.61 -2.06 -23.53
CA PHE A 40 -30.22 -2.71 -22.36
C PHE A 40 -31.74 -2.52 -22.24
N GLY A 41 -32.38 -1.86 -23.22
CA GLY A 41 -33.83 -1.74 -23.30
C GLY A 41 -34.44 -0.53 -22.60
N TYR A 42 -33.63 0.48 -22.29
CA TYR A 42 -34.12 1.80 -21.90
C TYR A 42 -34.40 2.65 -23.14
N ALA A 43 -35.33 3.62 -23.06
CA ALA A 43 -35.56 4.55 -24.18
C ALA A 43 -34.39 5.54 -24.37
N GLY A 44 -33.60 5.75 -23.32
CA GLY A 44 -32.44 6.61 -23.26
C GLY A 44 -31.95 6.76 -21.83
N THR A 45 -30.83 7.48 -21.63
CA THR A 45 -30.22 7.65 -20.29
C THR A 45 -31.14 8.36 -19.30
N LYS A 46 -31.78 9.46 -19.73
CA LYS A 46 -32.70 10.24 -18.90
C LYS A 46 -33.94 9.45 -18.49
N GLN A 47 -34.50 8.68 -19.42
CA GLN A 47 -35.68 7.84 -19.17
C GLN A 47 -35.36 6.67 -18.25
N ALA A 48 -34.09 6.29 -18.11
CA ALA A 48 -33.62 5.31 -17.13
C ALA A 48 -33.33 5.92 -15.75
N GLY A 49 -33.39 7.26 -15.60
CA GLY A 49 -33.00 7.95 -14.36
C GLY A 49 -31.49 8.18 -14.21
N ALA A 50 -30.71 8.03 -15.29
CA ALA A 50 -29.27 8.29 -15.27
C ALA A 50 -28.93 9.75 -15.62
N THR A 51 -27.88 10.29 -15.00
CA THR A 51 -27.37 11.64 -15.24
C THR A 51 -26.02 11.57 -15.94
N ILE A 52 -25.94 12.14 -17.15
CA ILE A 52 -24.68 12.35 -17.86
C ILE A 52 -24.00 13.62 -17.34
N GLU A 53 -22.66 13.62 -17.23
CA GLU A 53 -21.87 14.73 -16.67
C GLU A 53 -22.32 15.08 -15.24
N GLN A 54 -22.50 14.05 -14.40
CA GLN A 54 -22.90 14.21 -13.01
C GLN A 54 -21.90 15.07 -12.26
N VAL A 55 -22.40 16.16 -11.71
CA VAL A 55 -21.63 17.07 -10.85
C VAL A 55 -21.30 16.37 -9.55
N VAL A 56 -20.02 16.37 -9.18
CA VAL A 56 -19.53 15.86 -7.90
C VAL A 56 -18.79 16.98 -7.18
N ASP A 57 -19.39 17.45 -6.08
CA ASP A 57 -18.79 18.51 -5.26
C ASP A 57 -17.44 18.07 -4.71
N GLN A 58 -16.45 18.97 -4.79
CA GLN A 58 -15.05 18.69 -4.43
C GLN A 58 -14.43 17.46 -5.12
N GLY A 59 -14.93 17.07 -6.29
CA GLY A 59 -14.49 15.88 -7.03
C GLY A 59 -13.15 16.03 -7.78
N SER A 60 -12.61 17.23 -7.98
CA SER A 60 -11.34 17.43 -8.69
C SER A 60 -10.12 17.19 -7.79
N ARG A 61 -8.97 16.82 -8.38
CA ARG A 61 -7.68 16.69 -7.67
C ARG A 61 -7.24 17.96 -6.91
N LYS A 62 -7.85 19.11 -7.18
CA LYS A 62 -7.58 20.41 -6.55
C LYS A 62 -8.70 20.88 -5.60
N GLY A 63 -9.67 20.01 -5.27
CA GLY A 63 -10.81 20.36 -4.42
C GLY A 63 -11.91 21.19 -5.11
N GLN A 64 -11.89 21.28 -6.44
CA GLN A 64 -12.94 21.93 -7.24
C GLN A 64 -14.02 20.92 -7.63
N THR A 65 -15.13 21.40 -8.18
CA THR A 65 -16.20 20.55 -8.75
C THR A 65 -15.65 19.61 -9.82
N GLY A 66 -15.91 18.30 -9.66
CA GLY A 66 -15.61 17.26 -10.64
C GLY A 66 -16.85 16.84 -11.43
N TYR A 67 -16.65 16.14 -12.55
CA TYR A 67 -17.74 15.65 -13.37
C TYR A 67 -17.48 14.17 -13.68
N ALA A 68 -18.35 13.28 -13.21
CA ALA A 68 -18.35 11.91 -13.65
C ALA A 68 -19.12 11.80 -14.98
N ASP A 69 -18.65 10.97 -15.92
CA ASP A 69 -19.28 10.89 -17.25
C ASP A 69 -20.74 10.41 -17.17
N LEU A 70 -21.05 9.43 -16.31
CA LEU A 70 -22.42 9.05 -16.02
C LEU A 70 -22.57 8.51 -14.59
N TYR A 71 -23.66 8.90 -13.94
CA TYR A 71 -24.10 8.31 -12.68
C TYR A 71 -25.55 7.84 -12.81
N TRP A 72 -25.81 6.61 -12.38
CA TRP A 72 -27.14 6.00 -12.40
C TRP A 72 -27.46 5.39 -11.03
N PRO A 73 -28.25 6.11 -10.20
CA PRO A 73 -28.60 5.69 -8.84
C PRO A 73 -29.32 4.34 -8.80
N ASP A 74 -30.33 4.16 -9.66
CA ASP A 74 -31.22 2.97 -9.61
C ASP A 74 -30.50 1.68 -10.00
N GLY A 75 -29.48 1.78 -10.86
CA GLY A 75 -28.62 0.65 -11.22
C GLY A 75 -27.33 0.58 -10.39
N SER A 76 -27.19 1.40 -9.35
CA SER A 76 -26.01 1.49 -8.49
C SER A 76 -24.70 1.61 -9.29
N LEU A 77 -24.67 2.44 -10.32
CA LEU A 77 -23.60 2.47 -11.32
C LEU A 77 -22.99 3.86 -11.50
N LEU A 78 -21.65 3.90 -11.55
CA LEU A 78 -20.86 5.02 -12.06
C LEU A 78 -20.09 4.59 -13.31
N ILE A 79 -20.09 5.41 -14.35
CA ILE A 79 -19.24 5.21 -15.54
C ILE A 79 -18.29 6.40 -15.69
N GLU A 80 -17.01 6.08 -15.90
CA GLU A 80 -15.98 7.04 -16.27
C GLU A 80 -15.42 6.64 -17.64
N LEU A 81 -15.57 7.54 -18.61
CA LEU A 81 -15.08 7.38 -19.96
C LEU A 81 -13.67 7.94 -20.11
N LYS A 82 -12.90 7.34 -21.00
CA LYS A 82 -11.57 7.80 -21.40
C LYS A 82 -11.42 7.76 -22.90
N ARG A 83 -10.44 8.51 -23.39
CA ARG A 83 -10.06 8.51 -24.81
C ARG A 83 -9.66 7.11 -25.24
N ARG A 84 -9.99 6.75 -26.49
CA ARG A 84 -9.61 5.48 -27.13
C ARG A 84 -8.12 5.14 -27.00
N SER A 85 -7.23 6.14 -27.03
CA SER A 85 -5.78 5.92 -26.89
C SER A 85 -5.34 5.48 -25.49
N GLU A 86 -6.19 5.60 -24.47
CA GLU A 86 -5.88 5.19 -23.10
C GLU A 86 -6.03 3.67 -22.97
N ARG A 87 -4.90 2.97 -22.85
CA ARG A 87 -4.83 1.51 -22.69
C ARG A 87 -4.76 1.09 -21.22
N HIS A 88 -4.44 2.00 -20.32
CA HIS A 88 -4.27 1.74 -18.88
C HIS A 88 -5.39 2.38 -18.07
N LEU A 89 -6.60 1.81 -18.21
CA LEU A 89 -7.79 2.31 -17.51
C LEU A 89 -7.62 2.27 -15.98
N ASP A 90 -6.82 1.36 -15.43
CA ASP A 90 -6.48 1.29 -13.99
C ASP A 90 -6.00 2.62 -13.41
N ARG A 91 -5.30 3.44 -14.18
CA ARG A 91 -4.78 4.74 -13.72
C ARG A 91 -5.89 5.72 -13.35
N HIS A 92 -7.09 5.51 -13.86
CA HIS A 92 -8.26 6.36 -13.66
C HIS A 92 -9.20 5.83 -12.58
N TYR A 93 -8.93 4.62 -12.06
CA TYR A 93 -9.75 4.01 -11.01
C TYR A 93 -9.87 4.88 -9.77
N ASN A 94 -8.75 5.42 -9.26
CA ASN A 94 -8.76 6.25 -8.07
C ASN A 94 -9.61 7.53 -8.22
N GLN A 95 -9.73 8.05 -9.45
CA GLN A 95 -10.59 9.20 -9.73
C GLN A 95 -12.07 8.80 -9.68
N ALA A 96 -12.46 7.75 -10.40
CA ALA A 96 -13.83 7.25 -10.41
C ALA A 96 -14.28 6.78 -9.03
N TRP A 97 -13.42 6.09 -8.28
CA TRP A 97 -13.66 5.72 -6.88
C TRP A 97 -13.88 6.95 -5.99
N GLY A 98 -13.07 7.99 -6.16
CA GLY A 98 -13.27 9.26 -5.47
C GLY A 98 -14.62 9.92 -5.79
N TYR A 99 -15.13 9.78 -7.01
CA TYR A 99 -16.48 10.22 -7.36
C TYR A 99 -17.55 9.37 -6.68
N ALA A 100 -17.42 8.04 -6.75
CA ALA A 100 -18.36 7.10 -6.13
C ALA A 100 -18.57 7.39 -4.63
N GLN A 101 -17.49 7.61 -3.88
CA GLN A 101 -17.54 7.90 -2.44
C GLN A 101 -18.31 9.16 -2.05
N ARG A 102 -18.52 10.08 -2.99
CA ARG A 102 -19.18 11.37 -2.75
C ARG A 102 -20.61 11.42 -3.28
N LEU A 103 -21.05 10.38 -3.99
CA LEU A 103 -22.41 10.29 -4.53
C LEU A 103 -23.33 9.61 -3.51
N THR A 104 -24.59 10.04 -3.49
CA THR A 104 -25.64 9.46 -2.64
C THR A 104 -26.84 9.12 -3.52
N PRO A 105 -27.30 7.85 -3.56
CA PRO A 105 -26.65 6.67 -2.96
C PRO A 105 -25.23 6.40 -3.51
N GLN A 106 -24.41 5.68 -2.75
CA GLN A 106 -23.10 5.27 -3.26
C GLN A 106 -23.27 4.15 -4.29
N PRO A 107 -22.69 4.25 -5.50
CA PRO A 107 -22.80 3.19 -6.50
C PRO A 107 -22.03 1.94 -6.06
N GLN A 108 -22.57 0.77 -6.37
CA GLN A 108 -21.94 -0.53 -6.16
C GLN A 108 -20.93 -0.86 -7.28
N TYR A 109 -21.23 -0.42 -8.50
CA TYR A 109 -20.45 -0.73 -9.68
C TYR A 109 -19.74 0.51 -10.22
N ILE A 110 -18.48 0.34 -10.63
CA ILE A 110 -17.75 1.33 -11.42
C ILE A 110 -17.38 0.68 -12.75
N ILE A 111 -17.67 1.36 -13.86
CA ILE A 111 -17.17 1.00 -15.18
C ILE A 111 -16.17 2.04 -15.63
N LEU A 112 -14.94 1.60 -15.94
CA LEU A 112 -14.01 2.40 -16.73
C LEU A 112 -14.10 1.94 -18.18
N CYS A 113 -14.26 2.86 -19.12
CA CYS A 113 -14.41 2.50 -20.53
C CYS A 113 -13.67 3.47 -21.46
N ASN A 114 -12.99 2.94 -22.47
CA ASN A 114 -12.31 3.74 -23.52
C ASN A 114 -12.97 3.57 -24.91
N PHE A 115 -14.26 3.24 -24.95
CA PHE A 115 -15.05 2.89 -26.13
C PHE A 115 -14.70 1.55 -26.81
N GLU A 116 -13.54 0.95 -26.51
CA GLU A 116 -13.15 -0.37 -27.03
C GLU A 116 -13.22 -1.46 -25.96
N GLN A 117 -13.13 -1.09 -24.69
CA GLN A 117 -13.10 -2.01 -23.55
C GLN A 117 -13.94 -1.49 -22.39
N PHE A 118 -14.49 -2.41 -21.63
CA PHE A 118 -15.19 -2.18 -20.37
C PHE A 118 -14.41 -2.86 -19.25
N TRP A 119 -14.03 -2.11 -18.22
CA TRP A 119 -13.44 -2.64 -17.00
C TRP A 119 -14.44 -2.44 -15.87
N ILE A 120 -15.04 -3.53 -15.42
CA ILE A 120 -16.11 -3.52 -14.42
C ILE A 120 -15.49 -3.80 -13.06
N TYR A 121 -15.79 -2.93 -12.10
CA TYR A 121 -15.43 -3.08 -10.69
C TYR A 121 -16.72 -3.28 -9.90
N ASP A 122 -16.78 -4.31 -9.08
CA ASP A 122 -17.83 -4.53 -8.09
C ASP A 122 -17.25 -4.22 -6.71
N LEU A 123 -17.67 -3.10 -6.14
CA LEU A 123 -17.13 -2.55 -4.90
C LEU A 123 -17.46 -3.41 -3.67
N THR A 124 -18.35 -4.40 -3.81
CA THR A 124 -18.65 -5.39 -2.77
C THR A 124 -17.72 -6.61 -2.83
N GLN A 125 -17.13 -6.91 -3.99
CA GLN A 125 -16.26 -8.07 -4.19
C GLN A 125 -14.78 -7.69 -4.25
N SER A 126 -14.45 -6.61 -4.95
CA SER A 126 -13.09 -6.09 -5.06
C SER A 126 -13.07 -4.57 -5.24
N VAL A 127 -12.45 -3.89 -4.29
CA VAL A 127 -12.37 -2.43 -4.25
C VAL A 127 -11.22 -1.84 -5.07
N SER A 128 -10.45 -2.63 -5.83
CA SER A 128 -9.35 -2.08 -6.65
C SER A 128 -8.94 -2.89 -7.86
N ILE A 129 -9.54 -4.06 -8.09
CA ILE A 129 -9.27 -4.94 -9.23
C ILE A 129 -10.57 -5.09 -9.98
N PRO A 130 -10.59 -4.91 -11.32
CA PRO A 130 -11.81 -5.15 -12.08
C PRO A 130 -12.17 -6.63 -11.96
N VAL A 131 -13.43 -6.89 -11.64
CA VAL A 131 -14.01 -8.23 -11.59
C VAL A 131 -14.23 -8.80 -12.99
N GLU A 132 -14.31 -7.93 -14.00
CA GLU A 132 -14.37 -8.32 -15.41
C GLU A 132 -13.69 -7.26 -16.29
N ARG A 133 -13.01 -7.74 -17.34
CA ARG A 133 -12.55 -6.91 -18.45
C ARG A 133 -13.09 -7.51 -19.73
N LEU A 134 -13.82 -6.70 -20.49
CA LEU A 134 -14.52 -7.13 -21.69
C LEU A 134 -14.20 -6.19 -22.84
N ALA A 135 -13.79 -6.73 -23.98
CA ALA A 135 -13.74 -5.96 -25.22
C ALA A 135 -15.17 -5.66 -25.72
N LEU A 136 -15.32 -4.57 -26.47
CA LEU A 136 -16.62 -4.12 -26.97
C LEU A 136 -17.31 -5.22 -27.81
N ASP A 137 -16.56 -5.92 -28.66
CA ASP A 137 -17.06 -7.00 -29.52
C ASP A 137 -17.42 -8.28 -28.76
N GLU A 138 -16.90 -8.47 -27.55
CA GLU A 138 -17.29 -9.57 -26.66
C GLU A 138 -18.64 -9.31 -25.94
N LEU A 139 -19.13 -8.06 -25.92
CA LEU A 139 -20.34 -7.67 -25.19
C LEU A 139 -21.59 -8.50 -25.52
N PRO A 140 -21.91 -8.82 -26.80
CA PRO A 140 -23.10 -9.63 -27.13
C PRO A 140 -22.97 -11.10 -26.69
N PHE A 141 -21.75 -11.56 -26.41
CA PHE A 141 -21.45 -12.93 -26.00
C PHE A 141 -21.36 -13.09 -24.48
N HIS A 142 -21.09 -11.98 -23.77
CA HIS A 142 -21.03 -11.93 -22.31
C HIS A 142 -22.01 -10.92 -21.70
N PRO A 143 -23.31 -11.00 -22.05
CA PRO A 143 -24.34 -10.12 -21.50
C PRO A 143 -24.45 -10.24 -19.97
N GLU A 144 -24.13 -11.40 -19.41
CA GLU A 144 -24.25 -11.73 -17.99
C GLU A 144 -23.40 -10.84 -17.07
N ALA A 145 -22.32 -10.23 -17.57
CA ALA A 145 -21.47 -9.32 -16.81
C ALA A 145 -22.17 -8.00 -16.48
N PHE A 146 -23.21 -7.64 -17.24
CA PHE A 146 -23.93 -6.37 -17.12
C PHE A 146 -25.38 -6.55 -16.63
N ARG A 147 -25.71 -7.65 -15.95
CA ARG A 147 -27.11 -7.91 -15.52
C ARG A 147 -27.68 -6.88 -14.56
N PHE A 148 -26.83 -6.11 -13.87
CA PHE A 148 -27.28 -4.96 -13.08
C PHE A 148 -27.91 -3.85 -13.94
N MET A 149 -27.69 -3.86 -15.25
CA MET A 149 -28.39 -3.01 -16.21
C MET A 149 -29.79 -3.54 -16.59
N GLU A 150 -30.15 -4.78 -16.25
CA GLU A 150 -31.49 -5.33 -16.52
C GLU A 150 -32.53 -4.74 -15.54
N ARG A 151 -33.77 -4.53 -16.01
CA ARG A 151 -34.88 -4.15 -15.14
C ARG A 151 -35.12 -5.27 -14.11
N GLY A 152 -34.90 -4.99 -12.83
CA GLY A 152 -35.10 -5.95 -11.73
C GLY A 152 -33.86 -6.31 -10.90
N ALA A 153 -32.78 -5.51 -10.95
CA ALA A 153 -31.61 -5.63 -10.07
C ALA A 153 -30.99 -7.05 -10.06
N ALA A 154 -30.87 -7.67 -11.23
CA ALA A 154 -30.30 -9.00 -11.35
C ALA A 154 -28.79 -8.99 -11.08
N LYS A 155 -28.30 -9.95 -10.27
CA LYS A 155 -26.88 -10.07 -9.98
C LYS A 155 -26.09 -10.44 -11.25
N PRO A 156 -24.99 -9.72 -11.57
CA PRO A 156 -24.11 -10.08 -12.67
C PRO A 156 -23.39 -11.40 -12.41
N LYS A 157 -22.98 -12.07 -13.48
CA LYS A 157 -22.05 -13.21 -13.43
C LYS A 157 -20.78 -12.81 -14.17
N PHE A 158 -19.63 -12.96 -13.53
CA PHE A 158 -18.33 -12.65 -14.10
C PHE A 158 -17.60 -13.95 -14.42
N ARG A 159 -16.65 -13.92 -15.37
CA ARG A 159 -15.85 -15.10 -15.72
C ARG A 159 -14.92 -15.47 -14.56
N ASP A 160 -15.06 -16.69 -14.05
CA ASP A 160 -14.15 -17.28 -13.06
C ASP A 160 -12.77 -17.48 -13.71
N GLY A 161 -11.89 -16.48 -13.60
CA GLY A 161 -10.58 -16.56 -14.24
C GLY A 161 -9.66 -15.36 -14.03
N GLN A 162 -10.15 -14.12 -14.01
CA GLN A 162 -9.25 -12.95 -13.96
C GLN A 162 -8.66 -12.70 -12.55
N ILE A 163 -9.40 -12.98 -11.48
CA ILE A 163 -8.88 -12.89 -10.11
C ILE A 163 -7.85 -14.01 -9.86
N VAL A 164 -8.06 -15.20 -10.46
CA VAL A 164 -7.23 -16.41 -10.28
C VAL A 164 -5.97 -16.42 -11.16
N GLU A 165 -6.04 -15.97 -12.42
CA GLU A 165 -4.85 -15.88 -13.30
C GLU A 165 -3.87 -14.79 -12.85
N VAL A 166 -4.37 -13.66 -12.36
CA VAL A 166 -3.50 -12.57 -11.85
C VAL A 166 -2.83 -12.98 -10.54
N THR A 167 -3.51 -13.77 -9.69
CA THR A 167 -2.90 -14.36 -8.49
C THR A 167 -1.94 -15.50 -8.83
N ALA A 168 -2.24 -16.35 -9.82
CA ALA A 168 -1.36 -17.43 -10.27
C ALA A 168 -0.11 -16.92 -11.01
N THR A 169 -0.23 -15.91 -11.88
CA THR A 169 0.91 -15.27 -12.56
C THR A 169 1.78 -14.50 -11.57
N ALA A 170 1.18 -13.86 -10.56
CA ALA A 170 1.93 -13.23 -9.46
C ALA A 170 2.65 -14.28 -8.61
N ALA A 171 2.00 -15.40 -8.27
CA ALA A 171 2.58 -16.52 -7.54
C ALA A 171 3.69 -17.22 -8.35
N GLN A 172 3.55 -17.37 -9.67
CA GLN A 172 4.54 -17.95 -10.56
C GLN A 172 5.75 -17.02 -10.72
N ARG A 173 5.54 -15.70 -10.84
CA ARG A 173 6.62 -14.71 -10.82
C ARG A 173 7.34 -14.67 -9.48
N MET A 174 6.62 -14.81 -8.36
CA MET A 174 7.21 -15.02 -7.03
C MET A 174 7.99 -16.32 -6.94
N GLY A 175 7.50 -17.42 -7.50
CA GLY A 175 8.19 -18.71 -7.52
C GLY A 175 9.45 -18.72 -8.41
N LEU A 176 9.44 -17.97 -9.51
CA LEU A 176 10.62 -17.75 -10.36
C LEU A 176 11.61 -16.77 -9.73
N LEU A 177 11.12 -15.73 -9.04
CA LEU A 177 11.94 -14.83 -8.24
C LEU A 177 12.58 -15.58 -7.06
N TYR A 178 11.82 -16.41 -6.36
CA TYR A 178 12.30 -17.26 -5.27
C TYR A 178 13.38 -18.22 -5.75
N ARG A 179 13.15 -18.93 -6.88
CA ARG A 179 14.20 -19.76 -7.52
C ARG A 179 15.43 -18.95 -7.92
N SER A 180 15.25 -17.77 -8.52
CA SER A 180 16.38 -16.88 -8.85
C SER A 180 17.13 -16.35 -7.62
N LEU A 181 16.47 -16.22 -6.46
CA LEU A 181 17.09 -15.83 -5.20
C LEU A 181 17.82 -17.02 -4.56
N CYS A 182 17.26 -18.23 -4.63
CA CYS A 182 17.91 -19.48 -4.23
C CYS A 182 19.14 -19.79 -5.10
N ASP A 183 19.10 -19.54 -6.42
CA ASP A 183 20.25 -19.74 -7.31
C ASP A 183 21.37 -18.71 -7.06
N ARG A 184 21.03 -17.53 -6.51
CA ARG A 184 22.00 -16.53 -6.08
C ARG A 184 22.64 -16.86 -4.72
N ARG A 185 21.93 -17.58 -3.84
CA ARG A 185 22.42 -18.09 -2.55
C ARG A 185 23.72 -18.89 -2.71
N ASP A 186 23.79 -19.76 -3.70
CA ASP A 186 24.92 -20.68 -3.87
C ASP A 186 26.18 -19.98 -4.46
N ARG A 187 26.06 -18.73 -4.91
CA ARG A 187 27.16 -17.96 -5.53
C ARG A 187 27.88 -17.00 -4.58
N LEU A 188 27.30 -16.69 -3.42
CA LEU A 188 27.82 -15.66 -2.51
C LEU A 188 28.55 -16.28 -1.31
N LYS A 189 29.87 -16.46 -1.44
CA LYS A 189 30.74 -16.72 -0.29
C LYS A 189 31.09 -15.38 0.39
N ASN A 190 30.54 -15.14 1.58
CA ASN A 190 30.81 -14.02 2.50
C ASN A 190 30.45 -12.58 2.04
N PRO A 191 29.15 -12.23 2.00
CA PRO A 191 28.69 -10.84 1.95
C PRO A 191 28.82 -10.12 3.32
N PRO A 192 28.93 -8.78 3.34
CA PRO A 192 29.28 -8.01 4.55
C PRO A 192 28.10 -7.76 5.51
N TYR A 193 26.85 -7.87 5.05
CA TYR A 193 25.65 -7.65 5.88
C TYR A 193 24.54 -8.65 5.58
N THR A 194 23.81 -9.02 6.62
CA THR A 194 22.57 -9.79 6.53
C THR A 194 21.40 -8.84 6.23
N GLU A 195 20.53 -9.23 5.30
CA GLU A 195 19.34 -8.48 4.89
C GLU A 195 18.08 -9.23 5.29
N ALA A 196 17.08 -8.50 5.78
CA ALA A 196 15.80 -9.07 6.18
C ALA A 196 14.63 -8.46 5.40
N ASP A 197 13.60 -9.27 5.12
CA ASP A 197 12.27 -8.79 4.73
C ASP A 197 11.16 -9.21 5.69
N ALA A 198 9.96 -8.70 5.42
CA ALA A 198 8.78 -9.01 6.22
C ALA A 198 8.45 -10.50 6.27
N HIS A 199 8.73 -11.26 5.21
CA HIS A 199 8.42 -12.69 5.18
C HIS A 199 9.38 -13.49 6.08
N GLU A 200 10.67 -13.22 5.98
CA GLU A 200 11.70 -13.87 6.81
C GLU A 200 11.53 -13.56 8.30
N LEU A 201 11.19 -12.31 8.63
CA LEU A 201 11.04 -11.90 10.03
C LEU A 201 9.71 -12.31 10.65
N LEU A 202 8.62 -12.33 9.87
CA LEU A 202 7.28 -12.53 10.43
C LEU A 202 6.70 -13.91 10.12
N SER A 203 7.13 -14.56 9.03
CA SER A 203 6.50 -15.77 8.50
C SER A 203 7.39 -17.02 8.49
N SER A 204 8.66 -16.91 8.91
CA SER A 204 9.58 -18.06 9.03
C SER A 204 9.66 -18.62 10.45
N VAL A 205 10.09 -19.88 10.57
CA VAL A 205 10.24 -20.61 11.85
C VAL A 205 11.63 -21.26 11.89
N PRO A 206 12.54 -20.85 12.81
CA PRO A 206 12.47 -19.60 13.58
C PRO A 206 12.55 -18.36 12.66
N PRO A 207 12.10 -17.18 13.13
CA PRO A 207 12.25 -15.94 12.38
C PRO A 207 13.73 -15.58 12.30
N GLN A 208 14.34 -15.75 11.13
CA GLN A 208 15.75 -15.45 10.89
C GLN A 208 15.94 -14.93 9.47
N PRO A 209 16.74 -13.88 9.28
CA PRO A 209 17.08 -13.41 7.95
C PRO A 209 17.96 -14.42 7.22
N GLN A 210 17.59 -14.78 5.99
CA GLN A 210 18.30 -15.79 5.19
C GLN A 210 19.05 -15.19 4.00
N ARG A 211 18.89 -13.88 3.78
CA ARG A 211 19.50 -13.15 2.67
C ARG A 211 20.60 -12.23 3.15
N TYR A 212 21.40 -11.80 2.19
CA TYR A 212 22.52 -10.92 2.43
C TYR A 212 22.59 -9.83 1.37
N VAL A 213 23.12 -8.68 1.76
CA VAL A 213 23.29 -7.52 0.90
C VAL A 213 24.73 -7.03 0.94
N ILE A 214 25.25 -6.69 -0.24
CA ILE A 214 26.50 -5.94 -0.36
C ILE A 214 26.13 -4.46 -0.28
N ASP A 215 26.33 -3.87 0.90
CA ASP A 215 26.14 -2.45 1.13
C ASP A 215 27.47 -1.78 1.44
N PHE A 216 27.99 -1.00 0.49
CA PHE A 216 29.19 -0.20 0.70
C PHE A 216 28.89 1.17 1.31
N HIS A 217 27.66 1.52 1.66
CA HIS A 217 27.38 2.81 2.27
C HIS A 217 27.97 2.93 3.69
N PRO A 218 28.58 4.08 4.09
CA PRO A 218 28.83 5.32 3.34
C PRO A 218 30.22 5.38 2.67
N GLN A 219 30.87 4.24 2.44
CA GLN A 219 32.26 4.13 2.00
C GLN A 219 32.52 4.75 0.61
N SER A 220 33.75 5.24 0.43
CA SER A 220 34.22 5.75 -0.87
C SER A 220 34.51 4.62 -1.85
N LEU A 221 34.74 4.96 -3.11
CA LEU A 221 35.11 3.99 -4.13
C LEU A 221 36.46 3.33 -3.83
N GLU A 222 37.41 4.10 -3.29
CA GLU A 222 38.73 3.65 -2.87
C GLU A 222 38.63 2.63 -1.75
N THR A 223 37.78 2.89 -0.75
CA THR A 223 37.50 1.94 0.32
C THR A 223 36.79 0.70 -0.23
N ALA A 224 35.79 0.84 -1.11
CA ALA A 224 35.11 -0.33 -1.68
C ALA A 224 36.09 -1.25 -2.46
N LYS A 225 37.10 -0.67 -3.13
CA LYS A 225 38.14 -1.42 -3.85
C LYS A 225 39.05 -2.26 -2.94
N THR A 226 39.14 -1.96 -1.64
CA THR A 226 39.92 -2.80 -0.70
C THR A 226 39.28 -4.16 -0.46
N TYR A 227 38.04 -4.38 -0.91
CA TYR A 227 37.33 -5.66 -0.92
C TYR A 227 37.30 -6.26 -2.34
N PRO A 228 38.41 -6.80 -2.87
CA PRO A 228 38.58 -7.08 -4.30
C PRO A 228 37.57 -8.08 -4.87
N ALA A 229 37.21 -9.12 -4.12
CA ALA A 229 36.25 -10.14 -4.56
C ALA A 229 34.83 -9.55 -4.71
N ILE A 230 34.35 -8.87 -3.67
CA ILE A 230 33.01 -8.26 -3.61
C ILE A 230 32.92 -7.11 -4.61
N PHE A 231 33.95 -6.26 -4.68
CA PHE A 231 34.02 -5.14 -5.61
C PHE A 231 33.99 -5.61 -7.08
N LYS A 232 34.71 -6.69 -7.41
CA LYS A 232 34.68 -7.28 -8.76
C LYS A 232 33.28 -7.76 -9.12
N GLN A 233 32.55 -8.37 -8.18
CA GLN A 233 31.19 -8.83 -8.42
C GLN A 233 30.24 -7.68 -8.75
N ILE A 234 30.18 -6.64 -7.90
CA ILE A 234 29.32 -5.49 -8.17
C ILE A 234 29.71 -4.77 -9.46
N LYS A 235 31.00 -4.71 -9.79
CA LYS A 235 31.47 -4.13 -11.05
C LYS A 235 30.95 -4.90 -12.26
N ASN A 236 30.90 -6.23 -12.18
CA ASN A 236 30.46 -7.06 -13.30
C ASN A 236 28.93 -7.12 -13.42
N GLU A 237 28.20 -7.07 -12.31
CA GLU A 237 26.75 -7.27 -12.29
C GLU A 237 25.95 -5.96 -12.25
N VAL A 238 26.45 -4.93 -11.55
CA VAL A 238 25.71 -3.68 -11.31
C VAL A 238 26.11 -2.59 -12.30
N LEU A 239 27.40 -2.38 -12.55
CA LEU A 239 27.87 -1.27 -13.40
C LEU A 239 27.29 -1.28 -14.82
N PRO A 240 27.22 -2.43 -15.55
CA PRO A 240 26.64 -2.44 -16.90
C PRO A 240 25.17 -2.02 -16.89
N THR A 241 24.39 -2.51 -15.92
CA THR A 241 22.98 -2.15 -15.72
C THR A 241 22.83 -0.64 -15.45
N ARG A 242 23.74 -0.05 -14.65
CA ARG A 242 23.76 1.39 -14.36
C ARG A 242 24.05 2.21 -15.62
N GLN A 243 25.03 1.79 -16.42
CA GLN A 243 25.40 2.46 -17.67
C GLN A 243 24.24 2.44 -18.67
N GLN A 244 23.61 1.28 -18.87
CA GLN A 244 22.47 1.14 -19.78
C GLN A 244 21.30 2.03 -19.35
N ALA A 245 20.96 2.06 -18.06
CA ALA A 245 19.88 2.89 -17.54
C ALA A 245 20.18 4.40 -17.67
N ALA A 246 21.43 4.82 -17.44
CA ALA A 246 21.86 6.20 -17.61
C ALA A 246 21.82 6.65 -19.09
N GLN A 247 22.21 5.77 -20.02
CA GLN A 247 22.11 6.04 -21.45
C GLN A 247 20.64 6.18 -21.88
N ALA A 248 19.78 5.25 -21.47
CA ALA A 248 18.34 5.32 -21.78
C ALA A 248 17.65 6.56 -21.16
N GLU A 249 18.13 7.06 -20.03
CA GLU A 249 17.71 8.35 -19.47
C GLU A 249 18.21 9.53 -20.33
N ALA A 250 19.48 9.52 -20.75
CA ALA A 250 20.05 10.56 -21.60
C ALA A 250 19.32 10.68 -22.95
N ASP A 251 19.04 9.56 -23.61
CA ASP A 251 18.34 9.53 -24.90
C ASP A 251 16.91 10.09 -24.77
N ARG A 252 16.18 9.67 -23.72
CA ARG A 252 14.84 10.20 -23.42
C ARG A 252 14.88 11.71 -23.15
N ASN A 253 15.84 12.18 -22.37
CA ASN A 253 15.99 13.59 -22.05
C ASN A 253 16.32 14.42 -23.30
N GLN A 254 17.20 13.91 -24.16
CA GLN A 254 17.54 14.58 -25.42
C GLN A 254 16.31 14.69 -26.33
N ALA A 255 15.49 13.64 -26.44
CA ALA A 255 14.25 13.67 -27.20
C ALA A 255 13.23 14.68 -26.65
N VAL A 256 13.12 14.80 -25.32
CA VAL A 256 12.25 15.78 -24.66
C VAL A 256 12.74 17.21 -24.88
N LEU A 257 14.04 17.48 -24.71
CA LEU A 257 14.63 18.81 -24.87
C LEU A 257 14.60 19.29 -26.32
N LYS A 258 14.72 18.39 -27.31
CA LYS A 258 14.51 18.72 -28.73
C LYS A 258 13.10 19.26 -28.99
N LYS A 259 12.07 18.71 -28.31
CA LYS A 259 10.68 19.17 -28.45
C LYS A 259 10.40 20.43 -27.64
N ASN A 260 11.01 20.57 -26.47
CA ASN A 260 10.88 21.73 -25.61
C ASN A 260 12.21 21.98 -24.89
N PRO A 261 13.02 22.96 -25.33
CA PRO A 261 14.31 23.27 -24.71
C PRO A 261 14.22 23.71 -23.26
N LYS A 262 13.05 24.14 -22.78
CA LYS A 262 12.80 24.56 -21.39
C LYS A 262 12.22 23.44 -20.52
N ALA A 263 12.09 22.23 -21.04
CA ALA A 263 11.54 21.11 -20.28
C ALA A 263 12.45 20.73 -19.10
N LYS A 264 11.85 20.50 -17.93
CA LYS A 264 12.56 19.93 -16.78
C LYS A 264 12.69 18.42 -16.98
N VAL A 265 13.93 17.93 -17.05
CA VAL A 265 14.24 16.51 -17.26
C VAL A 265 14.84 15.88 -15.99
N ASN A 266 14.79 14.55 -15.91
CA ASN A 266 15.25 13.77 -14.76
C ASN A 266 16.68 13.25 -15.00
N HIS A 267 17.56 13.33 -14.00
CA HIS A 267 18.97 12.87 -14.07
C HIS A 267 19.31 11.79 -13.02
N HIS A 268 18.32 11.06 -12.50
CA HIS A 268 18.52 10.13 -11.39
C HIS A 268 19.44 8.97 -11.77
N HIS A 269 19.31 8.40 -12.97
CA HIS A 269 20.15 7.28 -13.39
C HIS A 269 21.60 7.70 -13.65
N GLN A 270 21.81 8.90 -14.20
CA GLN A 270 23.15 9.50 -14.31
C GLN A 270 23.78 9.69 -12.93
N ASN A 271 23.01 10.21 -11.96
CA ASN A 271 23.48 10.36 -10.58
C ASN A 271 23.81 9.01 -9.91
N PHE A 272 23.01 7.97 -10.18
CA PHE A 272 23.32 6.62 -9.68
C PHE A 272 24.58 6.04 -10.32
N LEU A 273 24.84 6.31 -11.60
CA LEU A 273 26.06 5.88 -12.28
C LEU A 273 27.31 6.54 -11.67
N ASN A 274 27.23 7.82 -11.30
CA ASN A 274 28.33 8.53 -10.63
C ASN A 274 28.74 7.90 -9.28
N ARG A 275 27.83 7.14 -8.66
CA ARG A 275 28.03 6.43 -7.39
C ARG A 275 27.66 4.95 -7.52
N TRP A 276 27.99 4.33 -8.65
CA TRP A 276 27.46 3.03 -9.06
C TRP A 276 27.74 1.88 -8.09
N TRP A 277 28.77 2.00 -7.25
CA TRP A 277 29.13 1.00 -6.24
C TRP A 277 28.26 1.09 -4.98
N LEU A 278 27.39 2.10 -4.87
CA LEU A 278 26.42 2.27 -3.80
C LEU A 278 25.01 1.86 -4.25
N LEU A 279 24.15 1.57 -3.27
CA LEU A 279 22.71 1.41 -3.49
C LEU A 279 22.12 2.70 -4.08
N SER A 280 21.10 2.57 -4.94
CA SER A 280 20.41 3.75 -5.52
C SER A 280 19.85 4.70 -4.47
N TYR A 281 19.33 4.11 -3.40
CA TYR A 281 18.69 4.82 -2.31
C TYR A 281 19.20 4.23 -1.00
N PRO A 282 20.39 4.65 -0.53
CA PRO A 282 21.04 4.03 0.63
C PRO A 282 20.41 4.41 1.97
N ARG A 283 19.46 5.35 1.98
CA ARG A 283 18.77 5.84 3.20
C ARG A 283 19.76 6.19 4.33
N PRO A 284 20.72 7.10 4.08
CA PRO A 284 21.87 7.33 4.95
C PRO A 284 21.49 7.67 6.39
N GLU A 285 20.49 8.54 6.57
CA GLU A 285 20.03 8.97 7.90
C GLU A 285 19.40 7.82 8.69
N MET A 286 18.58 7.01 8.03
CA MET A 286 17.95 5.83 8.65
C MET A 286 19.01 4.80 9.03
N ILE A 287 19.93 4.50 8.11
CA ILE A 287 21.04 3.56 8.33
C ILE A 287 21.94 4.01 9.48
N ALA A 288 22.27 5.30 9.54
CA ALA A 288 23.06 5.86 10.63
C ALA A 288 22.36 5.69 11.98
N LYS A 289 21.06 5.97 12.07
CA LYS A 289 20.29 5.81 13.31
C LYS A 289 20.23 4.35 13.77
N ILE A 290 19.86 3.42 12.89
CA ILE A 290 19.72 2.00 13.29
C ILE A 290 21.06 1.30 13.52
N SER A 291 22.16 1.81 12.98
CA SER A 291 23.50 1.28 13.24
C SER A 291 24.14 1.79 14.53
N GLN A 292 23.58 2.83 15.15
CA GLN A 292 24.04 3.31 16.46
C GLN A 292 23.45 2.50 17.62
N GLY A 293 22.26 1.93 17.44
CA GLY A 293 21.58 1.11 18.45
C GLY A 293 21.83 -0.39 18.25
N ASP A 294 21.66 -1.15 19.34
CA ASP A 294 21.79 -2.62 19.30
C ASP A 294 20.62 -3.27 18.55
N ARG A 295 19.44 -2.63 18.58
CA ARG A 295 18.21 -3.09 17.94
C ARG A 295 17.31 -1.92 17.55
N TYR A 296 16.35 -2.19 16.67
CA TYR A 296 15.31 -1.26 16.25
C TYR A 296 13.99 -1.99 15.97
N ILE A 297 12.87 -1.28 15.98
CA ILE A 297 11.55 -1.85 15.72
C ILE A 297 11.27 -1.88 14.21
N VAL A 298 10.67 -2.96 13.73
CA VAL A 298 10.15 -3.08 12.37
C VAL A 298 8.72 -3.61 12.34
N CYS A 299 8.02 -3.33 11.24
CA CYS A 299 6.84 -4.09 10.82
C CYS A 299 6.82 -4.27 9.30
N GLY A 300 6.01 -5.21 8.80
CA GLY A 300 5.77 -5.34 7.36
C GLY A 300 5.10 -4.09 6.79
N GLN A 301 5.56 -3.63 5.61
CA GLN A 301 4.94 -2.49 4.91
C GLN A 301 3.56 -2.85 4.39
N VAL A 302 3.35 -4.06 3.89
CA VAL A 302 2.05 -4.57 3.43
C VAL A 302 1.64 -5.68 4.38
N THR A 303 0.50 -5.51 5.05
CA THR A 303 0.07 -6.43 6.10
C THR A 303 -1.42 -6.32 6.37
N LYS A 304 -2.04 -7.41 6.85
CA LYS A 304 -3.41 -7.39 7.39
C LYS A 304 -3.50 -6.72 8.75
N ARG A 305 -2.44 -6.87 9.56
CA ARG A 305 -2.27 -6.24 10.87
C ARG A 305 -0.79 -5.91 11.07
N PRO A 306 -0.41 -4.69 11.48
CA PRO A 306 0.96 -4.40 11.81
C PRO A 306 1.36 -5.23 13.03
N ILE A 307 2.31 -6.14 12.80
CA ILE A 307 2.95 -6.92 13.85
C ILE A 307 4.37 -6.39 13.97
N PHE A 308 4.72 -5.91 15.17
CA PHE A 308 6.00 -5.30 15.43
C PHE A 308 6.97 -6.31 16.03
N ALA A 309 8.24 -6.20 15.65
CA ALA A 309 9.34 -6.99 16.17
C ALA A 309 10.60 -6.14 16.34
N PHE A 310 11.44 -6.47 17.30
CA PHE A 310 12.79 -5.95 17.39
C PHE A 310 13.72 -6.72 16.48
N VAL A 311 14.61 -6.01 15.79
CA VAL A 311 15.64 -6.56 14.90
C VAL A 311 16.98 -5.95 15.27
N SER A 312 18.05 -6.76 15.26
CA SER A 312 19.40 -6.26 15.54
C SER A 312 19.81 -5.14 14.57
N GLY A 313 20.49 -4.10 15.09
CA GLY A 313 21.08 -3.01 14.30
C GLY A 313 22.10 -3.46 13.25
N ARG A 314 22.55 -4.72 13.31
CA ARG A 314 23.44 -5.37 12.34
C ARG A 314 22.71 -5.87 11.10
N ILE A 315 21.39 -6.04 11.17
CA ILE A 315 20.56 -6.52 10.06
C ILE A 315 20.06 -5.31 9.27
N ARG A 316 20.22 -5.36 7.94
CA ARG A 316 19.74 -4.32 7.03
C ARG A 316 18.27 -4.57 6.64
N PRO A 317 17.37 -3.59 6.83
CA PRO A 317 15.98 -3.74 6.44
C PRO A 317 15.84 -3.48 4.94
N ASN A 318 15.07 -4.33 4.26
CA ASN A 318 14.72 -4.07 2.86
C ASN A 318 13.44 -3.20 2.74
N ALA A 319 13.07 -2.86 1.50
CA ALA A 319 11.94 -1.98 1.22
C ALA A 319 10.55 -2.55 1.61
N ALA A 320 10.46 -3.83 1.96
CA ALA A 320 9.22 -4.45 2.44
C ALA A 320 8.98 -4.22 3.93
N LEU A 321 9.93 -3.61 4.66
CA LEU A 321 9.80 -3.26 6.07
C LEU A 321 9.59 -1.76 6.26
N ILE A 322 8.82 -1.41 7.28
CA ILE A 322 8.84 -0.07 7.89
C ILE A 322 9.76 -0.14 9.10
N VAL A 323 10.61 0.88 9.23
CA VAL A 323 11.66 0.96 10.24
C VAL A 323 11.32 2.08 11.20
N PHE A 324 11.32 1.75 12.49
CA PHE A 324 11.19 2.71 13.58
C PHE A 324 12.50 2.67 14.38
N PRO A 325 13.33 3.72 14.35
CA PRO A 325 14.62 3.75 15.04
C PRO A 325 14.45 4.01 16.54
N LEU A 326 13.68 3.13 17.19
CA LEU A 326 13.36 3.10 18.61
C LEU A 326 13.78 1.73 19.15
N ASP A 327 14.42 1.71 20.31
CA ASP A 327 15.03 0.53 20.93
C ASP A 327 14.35 0.11 22.24
N ASP A 328 13.44 0.95 22.73
CA ASP A 328 12.81 0.82 24.04
C ASP A 328 11.45 0.12 24.01
N ASP A 329 11.13 -0.51 25.14
CA ASP A 329 9.95 -1.34 25.32
C ASP A 329 8.65 -0.52 25.45
N TYR A 330 8.75 0.74 25.88
CA TYR A 330 7.61 1.64 25.96
C TYR A 330 7.10 1.98 24.55
N SER A 331 7.99 2.41 23.67
CA SER A 331 7.71 2.69 22.26
C SER A 331 7.15 1.48 21.53
N PHE A 332 7.73 0.30 21.78
CA PHE A 332 7.18 -0.95 21.27
C PHE A 332 5.73 -1.16 21.73
N GLY A 333 5.47 -0.98 23.03
CA GLY A 333 4.13 -1.12 23.60
C GLY A 333 3.10 -0.17 22.99
N ILE A 334 3.48 1.11 22.83
CA ILE A 334 2.63 2.12 22.19
C ILE A 334 2.28 1.70 20.75
N LEU A 335 3.27 1.31 19.95
CA LEU A 335 3.05 0.89 18.56
C LEU A 335 2.21 -0.39 18.45
N GLN A 336 2.38 -1.34 19.37
CA GLN A 336 1.68 -2.63 19.34
C GLN A 336 0.24 -2.57 19.86
N SER A 337 -0.15 -1.47 20.50
CA SER A 337 -1.46 -1.27 21.13
C SER A 337 -2.65 -1.26 20.16
N SER A 338 -3.84 -1.53 20.69
CA SER A 338 -5.09 -1.37 19.94
C SER A 338 -5.36 0.08 19.51
N LEU A 339 -4.91 1.09 20.27
CA LEU A 339 -5.03 2.49 19.85
C LEU A 339 -4.23 2.78 18.57
N HIS A 340 -2.98 2.28 18.48
CA HIS A 340 -2.21 2.41 17.24
C HIS A 340 -2.83 1.61 16.10
N TRP A 341 -3.37 0.43 16.38
CA TRP A 341 -4.12 -0.37 15.40
C TRP A 341 -5.33 0.39 14.84
N GLN A 342 -6.15 1.02 15.69
CA GLN A 342 -7.30 1.81 15.26
C GLN A 342 -6.86 3.00 14.39
N TRP A 343 -5.81 3.71 14.79
CA TRP A 343 -5.26 4.79 13.97
C TRP A 343 -4.75 4.29 12.62
N PHE A 344 -4.02 3.18 12.63
CA PHE A 344 -3.49 2.55 11.41
C PHE A 344 -4.61 2.19 10.43
N THR A 345 -5.65 1.47 10.85
CA THR A 345 -6.75 1.07 9.97
C THR A 345 -7.47 2.26 9.35
N ARG A 346 -7.53 3.39 10.08
CA ARG A 346 -8.15 4.62 9.60
C ARG A 346 -7.29 5.43 8.63
N GLN A 347 -5.98 5.47 8.84
CA GLN A 347 -5.06 6.41 8.19
C GLN A 347 -4.12 5.77 7.16
N CYS A 348 -4.01 4.45 7.13
CA CYS A 348 -3.17 3.75 6.17
C CYS A 348 -3.75 3.76 4.75
N SER A 349 -2.92 3.44 3.76
CA SER A 349 -3.38 3.15 2.41
C SER A 349 -3.63 1.65 2.24
N THR A 350 -4.22 1.24 1.12
CA THR A 350 -4.40 -0.18 0.78
C THR A 350 -3.63 -0.54 -0.48
N LEU A 351 -3.07 -1.75 -0.54
CA LEU A 351 -2.51 -2.35 -1.73
C LEU A 351 -3.30 -3.63 -2.05
N LYS A 352 -4.14 -3.58 -3.09
CA LYS A 352 -4.96 -4.73 -3.53
C LYS A 352 -5.85 -5.34 -2.43
N GLY A 353 -6.29 -4.52 -1.47
CA GLY A 353 -7.13 -4.92 -0.34
C GLY A 353 -6.39 -5.08 0.98
N ASP A 354 -5.10 -5.43 0.96
CA ASP A 354 -4.28 -5.47 2.17
C ASP A 354 -3.87 -4.05 2.59
N PHE A 355 -3.75 -3.82 3.90
CA PHE A 355 -3.28 -2.52 4.37
C PHE A 355 -1.81 -2.32 4.05
N ARG A 356 -1.45 -1.06 3.80
CA ARG A 356 -0.10 -0.61 3.55
C ARG A 356 0.27 0.49 4.53
N TYR A 357 1.20 0.17 5.42
CA TYR A 357 1.75 1.12 6.37
C TYR A 357 2.43 2.26 5.63
N THR A 358 1.93 3.47 5.84
CA THR A 358 2.40 4.67 5.16
C THR A 358 2.88 5.64 6.24
N SER A 359 4.19 5.80 6.37
CA SER A 359 4.80 6.51 7.51
C SER A 359 4.23 7.93 7.71
N ASN A 360 4.06 8.69 6.62
CA ASN A 360 3.61 10.07 6.69
C ASN A 360 2.13 10.27 7.04
N THR A 361 1.27 9.26 6.83
CA THR A 361 -0.14 9.36 7.19
C THR A 361 -0.45 8.61 8.47
N VAL A 362 0.33 7.58 8.83
CA VAL A 362 0.12 6.80 10.05
C VAL A 362 1.03 7.30 11.17
N PHE A 363 2.35 7.14 11.05
CA PHE A 363 3.28 7.41 12.15
C PHE A 363 3.44 8.90 12.42
N ASP A 364 3.67 9.70 11.37
CA ASP A 364 3.89 11.15 11.50
C ASP A 364 2.66 11.89 12.06
N THR A 365 1.47 11.28 11.97
CA THR A 365 0.22 11.88 12.47
C THR A 365 -0.31 11.22 13.74
N PHE A 366 0.25 10.09 14.16
CA PHE A 366 -0.24 9.39 15.35
C PHE A 366 0.12 10.18 16.59
N PRO A 367 -0.87 10.67 17.37
CA PRO A 367 -0.58 11.44 18.56
C PRO A 367 -0.11 10.52 19.69
N TRP A 368 1.08 10.78 20.22
CA TRP A 368 1.62 10.04 21.38
C TRP A 368 1.05 10.57 22.69
N PRO A 369 1.14 9.81 23.81
CA PRO A 369 0.70 10.29 25.11
C PRO A 369 1.42 11.58 25.52
N GLN A 370 0.65 12.63 25.82
CA GLN A 370 1.21 13.96 26.14
C GLN A 370 1.47 14.18 27.64
N THR A 371 0.91 13.34 28.51
CA THR A 371 1.08 13.43 29.96
C THR A 371 1.23 12.04 30.55
N VAL A 372 2.47 11.63 30.80
CA VAL A 372 2.81 10.30 31.33
C VAL A 372 3.72 10.41 32.54
N THR A 373 3.57 9.46 33.46
CA THR A 373 4.43 9.27 34.62
C THR A 373 5.43 8.15 34.35
N ILE A 374 6.54 8.10 35.12
CA ILE A 374 7.49 6.98 35.07
C ILE A 374 6.78 5.65 35.30
N ALA A 375 5.84 5.59 36.25
CA ALA A 375 5.08 4.37 36.53
C ALA A 375 4.26 3.88 35.33
N GLN A 376 3.60 4.78 34.58
CA GLN A 376 2.88 4.42 33.35
C GLN A 376 3.84 3.96 32.24
N ILE A 377 4.98 4.64 32.08
CA ILE A 377 6.00 4.24 31.09
C ILE A 377 6.51 2.83 31.40
N THR A 378 6.86 2.57 32.65
CA THR A 378 7.32 1.26 33.12
C THR A 378 6.25 0.18 32.94
N ALA A 379 4.99 0.48 33.26
CA ALA A 379 3.89 -0.48 33.10
C ALA A 379 3.68 -0.87 31.63
N VAL A 380 3.75 0.09 30.69
CA VAL A 380 3.68 -0.20 29.25
C VAL A 380 4.87 -1.04 28.80
N ALA A 381 6.10 -0.68 29.23
CA ALA A 381 7.31 -1.42 28.91
C ALA A 381 7.27 -2.87 29.44
N GLU A 382 6.81 -3.08 30.67
CA GLU A 382 6.62 -4.41 31.27
C GLU A 382 5.59 -5.24 30.51
N ALA A 383 4.43 -4.68 30.19
CA ALA A 383 3.40 -5.37 29.44
C ALA A 383 3.88 -5.72 28.01
N ALA A 384 4.64 -4.83 27.38
CA ALA A 384 5.24 -5.07 26.07
C ALA A 384 6.27 -6.21 26.11
N ARG A 385 7.15 -6.23 27.11
CA ARG A 385 8.11 -7.32 27.33
C ARG A 385 7.42 -8.65 27.57
N ALA A 386 6.42 -8.68 28.46
CA ALA A 386 5.64 -9.88 28.76
C ALA A 386 4.92 -10.43 27.51
N LEU A 387 4.35 -9.55 26.68
CA LEU A 387 3.74 -9.94 25.41
C LEU A 387 4.77 -10.61 24.48
N ARG A 388 5.97 -10.05 24.33
CA ARG A 388 6.99 -10.63 23.44
C ARG A 388 7.55 -11.95 23.96
N GLN A 389 7.82 -12.06 25.25
CA GLN A 389 8.22 -13.32 25.89
C GLN A 389 7.17 -14.41 25.65
N LEU A 390 5.88 -14.09 25.81
CA LEU A 390 4.79 -15.02 25.53
C LEU A 390 4.76 -15.43 24.05
N ARG A 391 5.00 -14.50 23.11
CA ARG A 391 5.08 -14.84 21.68
C ARG A 391 6.18 -15.86 21.43
N GLU A 392 7.37 -15.64 21.99
CA GLU A 392 8.50 -16.57 21.84
C GLU A 392 8.16 -17.97 22.37
N THR A 393 7.56 -18.07 23.56
CA THR A 393 7.11 -19.34 24.12
C THR A 393 6.10 -20.04 23.21
N LEU A 394 5.02 -19.35 22.82
CA LEU A 394 3.96 -19.94 22.00
C LEU A 394 4.45 -20.34 20.60
N MET A 395 5.31 -19.51 19.99
CA MET A 395 5.93 -19.82 18.69
C MET A 395 6.82 -21.06 18.77
N ALA A 396 7.61 -21.20 19.84
CA ALA A 396 8.48 -22.35 20.04
C ALA A 396 7.68 -23.64 20.30
N GLU A 397 6.65 -23.58 21.17
CA GLU A 397 5.81 -24.74 21.50
C GLU A 397 5.02 -25.26 20.29
N ALA A 398 4.45 -24.34 19.50
CA ALA A 398 3.59 -24.71 18.37
C ALA A 398 4.33 -24.77 17.02
N GLN A 399 5.64 -24.46 16.99
CA GLN A 399 6.43 -24.30 15.77
C GLN A 399 5.76 -23.35 14.77
N TRP A 400 5.21 -22.25 15.29
CA TRP A 400 4.49 -21.24 14.51
C TRP A 400 5.37 -20.06 14.16
N SER A 401 5.12 -19.49 12.98
CA SER A 401 5.65 -18.17 12.67
C SER A 401 4.90 -17.11 13.47
N LEU A 402 5.47 -15.91 13.56
CA LEU A 402 4.81 -14.79 14.22
C LEU A 402 3.48 -14.44 13.53
N CYS A 403 3.42 -14.53 12.20
CA CYS A 403 2.19 -14.40 11.43
C CYS A 403 1.15 -15.47 11.79
N ASP A 404 1.56 -16.74 11.92
CA ASP A 404 0.64 -17.82 12.28
C ASP A 404 0.08 -17.65 13.70
N LEU A 405 0.93 -17.27 14.65
CA LEU A 405 0.50 -16.92 16.00
C LEU A 405 -0.54 -15.80 15.97
N TYR A 406 -0.33 -14.74 15.18
CA TYR A 406 -1.26 -13.61 15.11
C TYR A 406 -2.59 -13.93 14.42
N LYS A 407 -2.64 -14.90 13.49
CA LYS A 407 -3.90 -15.38 12.93
C LYS A 407 -4.82 -16.00 14.00
N THR A 408 -4.28 -16.43 15.13
CA THR A 408 -5.08 -16.96 16.24
C THR A 408 -5.93 -15.88 16.94
N LEU A 409 -5.57 -14.59 16.80
CA LEU A 409 -6.36 -13.47 17.33
C LEU A 409 -7.64 -13.23 16.54
N ASP A 410 -7.76 -13.77 15.32
CA ASP A 410 -8.99 -13.69 14.53
C ASP A 410 -10.02 -14.76 14.94
N GLN A 411 -9.61 -15.71 15.78
CA GLN A 411 -10.48 -16.78 16.27
C GLN A 411 -11.17 -16.37 17.57
N PRO A 412 -12.44 -16.73 17.78
CA PRO A 412 -13.13 -16.46 19.04
C PRO A 412 -12.47 -17.27 20.17
N GLY A 413 -12.19 -16.60 21.28
CA GLY A 413 -11.69 -17.25 22.49
C GLY A 413 -10.87 -16.32 23.38
N ASP A 414 -10.65 -16.77 24.61
CA ASP A 414 -9.78 -16.10 25.58
C ASP A 414 -8.45 -16.87 25.68
N THR A 415 -7.54 -16.58 24.76
CA THR A 415 -6.22 -17.23 24.71
C THR A 415 -5.18 -16.43 25.52
N PRO A 416 -4.05 -17.03 25.93
CA PRO A 416 -2.97 -16.30 26.57
C PRO A 416 -2.53 -15.05 25.77
N LEU A 417 -2.53 -15.14 24.44
CA LEU A 417 -2.18 -14.01 23.56
C LEU A 417 -3.22 -12.88 23.63
N HIS A 418 -4.52 -13.19 23.69
CA HIS A 418 -5.58 -12.20 23.90
C HIS A 418 -5.41 -11.48 25.24
N ARG A 419 -5.14 -12.22 26.32
CA ARG A 419 -4.93 -11.65 27.66
C ARG A 419 -3.70 -10.74 27.73
N ALA A 420 -2.60 -11.14 27.09
CA ALA A 420 -1.38 -10.33 27.02
C ALA A 420 -1.62 -9.02 26.24
N HIS A 421 -2.34 -9.08 25.12
CA HIS A 421 -2.76 -7.87 24.40
C HIS A 421 -3.67 -6.98 25.23
N ALA A 422 -4.67 -7.54 25.90
CA ALA A 422 -5.56 -6.77 26.77
C ALA A 422 -4.80 -6.12 27.95
N ALA A 423 -3.77 -6.78 28.49
CA ALA A 423 -2.91 -6.20 29.53
C ALA A 423 -2.09 -5.02 28.99
N LEU A 424 -1.48 -5.17 27.81
CA LEU A 424 -0.78 -4.07 27.14
C LEU A 424 -1.72 -2.90 26.85
N ASP A 425 -2.91 -3.17 26.32
CA ASP A 425 -3.89 -2.14 25.97
C ASP A 425 -4.36 -1.36 27.20
N ARG A 426 -4.57 -2.02 28.34
CA ARG A 426 -4.88 -1.33 29.61
C ARG A 426 -3.74 -0.41 30.07
N ALA A 427 -2.49 -0.88 29.98
CA ALA A 427 -1.34 -0.06 30.35
C ALA A 427 -1.19 1.16 29.43
N VAL A 428 -1.42 0.97 28.13
CA VAL A 428 -1.36 2.04 27.13
C VAL A 428 -2.53 3.01 27.32
N ALA A 429 -3.76 2.54 27.51
CA ALA A 429 -4.92 3.39 27.81
C ALA A 429 -4.67 4.28 29.04
N ALA A 430 -4.10 3.70 30.11
CA ALA A 430 -3.71 4.45 31.29
C ALA A 430 -2.64 5.51 31.00
N ALA A 431 -1.67 5.24 30.14
CA ALA A 431 -0.67 6.21 29.70
C ALA A 431 -1.29 7.37 28.89
N TYR A 432 -2.30 7.09 28.07
CA TYR A 432 -3.05 8.13 27.36
C TYR A 432 -4.03 8.91 28.26
N GLY A 433 -4.32 8.41 29.47
CA GLY A 433 -5.46 8.90 30.26
C GLY A 433 -6.80 8.67 29.56
N TRP A 434 -6.86 7.66 28.68
CA TRP A 434 -8.03 7.37 27.87
C TRP A 434 -9.03 6.52 28.65
N ASP A 435 -10.31 6.92 28.56
CA ASP A 435 -11.45 6.15 29.08
C ASP A 435 -11.94 5.17 28.01
N ASP A 436 -11.81 3.87 28.28
CA ASP A 436 -12.13 2.78 27.34
C ASP A 436 -13.61 2.69 26.97
N ARG A 437 -14.47 3.47 27.64
CA ARG A 437 -15.89 3.67 27.29
C ARG A 437 -16.11 4.64 26.14
N THR A 438 -15.08 5.42 25.76
CA THR A 438 -15.15 6.42 24.69
C THR A 438 -14.63 5.85 23.37
N ASP A 439 -15.11 6.38 22.23
CA ASP A 439 -14.62 5.93 20.92
C ASP A 439 -13.12 6.25 20.76
N PRO A 440 -12.26 5.24 20.52
CA PRO A 440 -10.81 5.43 20.48
C PRO A 440 -10.38 6.34 19.33
N LEU A 441 -11.08 6.30 18.18
CA LEU A 441 -10.74 7.14 17.03
C LEU A 441 -11.09 8.61 17.28
N ALA A 442 -12.26 8.88 17.87
CA ALA A 442 -12.66 10.23 18.26
C ALA A 442 -11.68 10.82 19.28
N PHE A 443 -11.29 10.03 20.30
CA PHE A 443 -10.28 10.42 21.27
C PHE A 443 -8.94 10.76 20.60
N LEU A 444 -8.41 9.85 19.76
CA LEU A 444 -7.14 10.06 19.08
C LEU A 444 -7.20 11.26 18.13
N PHE A 445 -8.30 11.47 17.43
CA PHE A 445 -8.45 12.62 16.52
C PHE A 445 -8.48 13.94 17.29
N GLN A 446 -9.16 13.99 18.44
CA GLN A 446 -9.15 15.15 19.33
C GLN A 446 -7.74 15.43 19.88
N LEU A 447 -7.03 14.38 20.32
CA LEU A 447 -5.65 14.50 20.80
C LEU A 447 -4.72 15.00 19.69
N ASN A 448 -4.84 14.46 18.47
CA ASN A 448 -4.07 14.92 17.31
C ASN A 448 -4.30 16.41 17.03
N GLN A 449 -5.55 16.88 17.03
CA GLN A 449 -5.85 18.31 16.84
C GLN A 449 -5.27 19.18 17.95
N THR A 450 -5.33 18.71 19.20
CA THR A 450 -4.77 19.42 20.36
C THR A 450 -3.26 19.56 20.24
N VAL A 451 -2.57 18.46 19.93
CA VAL A 451 -1.11 18.45 19.70
C VAL A 451 -0.74 19.36 18.52
N ALA A 452 -1.45 19.26 17.40
CA ALA A 452 -1.20 20.11 16.23
C ALA A 452 -1.49 21.61 16.48
N ALA A 453 -2.38 21.94 17.43
CA ALA A 453 -2.59 23.32 17.87
C ALA A 453 -1.42 23.80 18.73
N ALA A 454 -0.98 22.99 19.70
CA ALA A 454 0.18 23.28 20.56
C ALA A 454 1.47 23.46 19.75
N GLU A 455 1.74 22.58 18.77
CA GLU A 455 2.89 22.72 17.88
C GLU A 455 2.86 24.05 17.10
N ARG A 456 1.67 24.47 16.64
CA ARG A 456 1.49 25.74 15.92
C ARG A 456 1.66 26.96 16.82
N SER A 457 1.31 26.86 18.11
CA SER A 457 1.55 27.92 19.09
C SER A 457 2.97 27.91 19.66
N GLY A 458 3.80 26.92 19.30
CA GLY A 458 5.17 26.77 19.81
C GLY A 458 5.22 26.21 21.24
N GLU A 459 4.13 25.63 21.72
CA GLU A 459 4.09 24.91 22.99
C GLU A 459 4.83 23.57 22.89
N PRO A 460 5.51 23.14 23.97
CA PRO A 460 6.22 21.87 23.98
C PRO A 460 5.22 20.70 23.90
N VAL A 461 5.47 19.76 22.99
CA VAL A 461 4.72 18.51 22.83
C VAL A 461 5.64 17.30 22.98
N LEU A 462 5.10 16.18 23.44
CA LEU A 462 5.82 14.92 23.48
C LEU A 462 5.68 14.21 22.12
N GLY A 463 6.81 14.05 21.45
CA GLY A 463 6.91 13.30 20.20
C GLY A 463 7.06 11.79 20.40
N PRO A 464 7.24 11.04 19.31
CA PRO A 464 7.47 9.60 19.36
C PRO A 464 8.72 9.20 20.16
N GLY A 465 8.60 8.16 20.97
CA GLY A 465 9.69 7.61 21.76
C GLY A 465 9.51 7.79 23.28
N LEU A 466 10.54 7.41 24.03
CA LEU A 466 10.63 7.78 25.45
C LEU A 466 10.62 9.31 25.61
N PRO A 467 9.84 9.87 26.55
CA PRO A 467 9.89 11.28 26.84
C PRO A 467 11.30 11.76 27.21
N PRO A 468 11.71 12.97 26.78
CA PRO A 468 13.10 13.44 26.92
C PRO A 468 13.53 13.65 28.37
N TRP A 469 12.59 13.74 29.30
CA TRP A 469 12.85 13.87 30.74
C TRP A 469 13.09 12.52 31.45
N VAL A 470 12.93 11.39 30.75
CA VAL A 470 13.32 10.07 31.27
C VAL A 470 14.85 10.01 31.31
N GLY A 471 15.41 10.13 32.51
CA GLY A 471 16.86 10.15 32.72
C GLY A 471 17.52 8.79 32.45
N ASP A 472 17.11 7.76 33.18
CA ASP A 472 17.64 6.40 32.99
C ASP A 472 16.73 5.57 32.07
N ARG A 473 17.26 5.22 30.89
CA ARG A 473 16.57 4.42 29.87
C ARG A 473 16.81 2.92 30.01
N GLN A 474 17.88 2.51 30.68
CA GLN A 474 18.32 1.10 30.72
C GLN A 474 17.22 0.14 31.21
N PRO A 475 16.43 0.46 32.25
CA PRO A 475 15.36 -0.43 32.72
C PRO A 475 14.23 -0.67 31.70
N LEU A 476 14.13 0.21 30.69
CA LEU A 476 13.10 0.24 29.65
C LEU A 476 13.59 -0.37 28.33
N ILE A 477 14.79 -0.93 28.31
CA ILE A 477 15.39 -1.56 27.13
C ILE A 477 15.76 -3.01 27.49
N SER A 478 14.96 -3.96 27.04
CA SER A 478 15.34 -5.38 27.04
C SER A 478 16.38 -5.72 25.96
N ALA A 479 16.88 -6.96 25.95
CA ALA A 479 17.86 -7.42 24.97
C ALA A 479 17.26 -8.23 23.81
N ASP A 480 15.98 -8.65 23.91
CA ASP A 480 15.34 -9.52 22.91
C ASP A 480 15.25 -8.84 21.54
N CYS A 481 15.73 -9.52 20.50
CA CYS A 481 15.57 -9.11 19.11
C CYS A 481 15.87 -10.27 18.17
N ILE A 482 15.39 -10.17 16.93
CA ILE A 482 15.78 -11.08 15.86
C ILE A 482 17.24 -10.80 15.48
N THR A 483 18.06 -11.83 15.51
CA THR A 483 19.49 -11.79 15.17
C THR A 483 19.79 -12.64 13.94
N SER A 484 20.94 -12.36 13.30
CA SER A 484 21.46 -13.09 12.14
C SER A 484 22.26 -14.33 12.52
#